data_AF-A0A2N3AJ02-F1
#
_entry.id   AF-A0A2N3AJ02-F1
#
_cell.length_a   1.000
_cell.length_b   1.000
_cell.length_c   1.000
_cell.angle_alpha   90.00
_cell.angle_beta   90.00
_cell.angle_gamma   90.00
#
_symmetry.space_group_name_H-M   'P 1'
#
loop_
_entity.id
_entity.type
_entity.pdbx_description
1 polymer ?
#
loop_
_entity_poly.entity_id
_entity_poly.type
_entity_poly.pdbx_seq_one_letter_code
_entity_poly.pdbx_strand_id
1 'polypeptide(L)'
;MDRNLQQRFWEIDFLRGIAIIMMVLYHLLYNLHYFAHYNVNVYSGFWMYFARTTATTFIFLVGVSLSVSFSRTKKIYKDRNKLFMKYFRRGLKVFSWGLIITLVTRIFLGKAFVIFGILHLIGISIILAYPFLKLRYWNLLIGVLCIFLGAYLKSRRFQLVDLSFFSGIKVFCFLGKHSLLIYLLHQPVIIAVLFLLGIANMNLF
;
A
#
# COMPACT_ATOMS: atom_id res chain seq x y z
N MET A 1 -12.36 -5.67 -34.73
CA MET A 1 -13.16 -6.01 -33.54
C MET A 1 -12.21 -6.12 -32.35
N ASP A 2 -12.09 -5.10 -31.48
CA ASP A 2 -11.21 -5.20 -30.30
C ASP A 2 -11.53 -4.18 -29.19
N ARG A 3 -12.75 -4.22 -28.62
CA ARG A 3 -13.17 -3.29 -27.52
C ARG A 3 -12.67 -3.71 -26.12
N ASN A 4 -11.97 -4.84 -25.97
CA ASN A 4 -11.72 -5.46 -24.65
C ASN A 4 -10.38 -5.10 -23.99
N LEU A 5 -9.45 -4.41 -24.66
CA LEU A 5 -8.15 -4.05 -24.06
C LEU A 5 -8.23 -3.09 -22.86
N GLN A 6 -9.35 -2.36 -22.72
CA GLN A 6 -9.58 -1.40 -21.64
C GLN A 6 -10.36 -1.96 -20.44
N GLN A 7 -10.90 -3.18 -20.49
CA GLN A 7 -11.76 -3.70 -19.42
C GLN A 7 -10.99 -3.73 -18.10
N ARG A 8 -11.38 -2.87 -17.14
CA ARG A 8 -10.68 -2.66 -15.88
C ARG A 8 -11.31 -3.59 -14.85
N PHE A 9 -10.51 -4.50 -14.28
CA PHE A 9 -10.96 -5.43 -13.25
C PHE A 9 -11.47 -4.65 -12.03
N TRP A 10 -12.79 -4.60 -11.88
CA TRP A 10 -13.46 -3.86 -10.83
C TRP A 10 -13.22 -4.52 -9.46
N GLU A 11 -12.97 -5.83 -9.44
CA GLU A 11 -12.60 -6.63 -8.28
C GLU A 11 -11.29 -6.12 -7.65
N ILE A 12 -10.30 -5.81 -8.48
CA ILE A 12 -8.99 -5.30 -8.04
C ILE A 12 -9.12 -3.89 -7.47
N ASP A 13 -9.96 -3.03 -8.07
CA ASP A 13 -10.24 -1.71 -7.52
C ASP A 13 -11.08 -1.81 -6.22
N PHE A 14 -12.07 -2.69 -6.17
CA PHE A 14 -12.95 -2.93 -5.01
C PHE A 14 -12.16 -3.39 -3.78
N LEU A 15 -11.36 -4.45 -3.94
CA LEU A 15 -10.49 -4.96 -2.86
C LEU A 15 -9.47 -3.90 -2.42
N ARG A 16 -9.00 -3.04 -3.32
CA ARG A 16 -8.11 -1.93 -2.95
C ARG A 16 -8.87 -0.84 -2.18
N GLY A 17 -10.12 -0.57 -2.53
CA GLY A 17 -11.02 0.30 -1.78
C GLY A 17 -11.19 -0.14 -0.33
N ILE A 18 -11.42 -1.45 -0.12
CA ILE A 18 -11.46 -2.07 1.21
C ILE A 18 -10.14 -1.88 1.95
N ALA A 19 -9.01 -2.23 1.33
CA ALA A 19 -7.69 -2.10 1.94
C ALA A 19 -7.35 -0.64 2.35
N ILE A 20 -7.83 0.36 1.61
CA ILE A 20 -7.67 1.78 1.98
C ILE A 20 -8.50 2.13 3.21
N ILE A 21 -9.76 1.69 3.29
CA ILE A 21 -10.62 1.95 4.46
C ILE A 21 -10.05 1.28 5.70
N MET A 22 -9.58 0.04 5.61
CA MET A 22 -8.90 -0.64 6.72
C MET A 22 -7.64 0.13 7.16
N MET A 23 -6.85 0.64 6.21
CA MET A 23 -5.65 1.43 6.48
C MET A 23 -5.98 2.76 7.18
N VAL A 24 -7.02 3.46 6.73
CA VAL A 24 -7.51 4.70 7.35
C VAL A 24 -8.05 4.44 8.76
N LEU A 25 -8.84 3.39 8.95
CA LEU A 25 -9.39 3.01 10.26
C LEU A 25 -8.28 2.69 11.27
N TYR A 26 -7.27 1.92 10.86
CA TYR A 26 -6.12 1.63 11.72
C TYR A 26 -5.32 2.88 12.08
N HIS A 27 -5.06 3.78 11.12
CA HIS A 27 -4.34 5.04 11.41
C HIS A 27 -5.15 6.00 12.29
N LEU A 28 -6.48 6.01 12.18
CA LEU A 28 -7.34 6.76 13.10
C LEU A 28 -7.13 6.26 14.55
N LEU A 29 -7.21 4.96 14.77
CA LEU A 29 -7.03 4.36 16.10
C LEU A 29 -5.61 4.52 16.63
N TYR A 30 -4.59 4.38 15.77
CA TYR A 30 -3.20 4.68 16.10
C TYR A 30 -3.02 6.14 16.54
N ASN A 31 -3.62 7.08 15.81
CA ASN A 31 -3.55 8.50 16.14
C ASN A 31 -4.32 8.83 17.43
N LEU A 32 -5.47 8.20 17.70
CA LEU A 32 -6.16 8.33 18.99
C LEU A 32 -5.32 7.80 20.15
N HIS A 33 -4.65 6.66 19.98
CA HIS A 33 -3.76 6.12 20.99
C HIS A 33 -2.53 7.03 21.23
N TYR A 34 -1.90 7.50 20.15
CA TYR A 34 -0.65 8.27 20.21
C TYR A 34 -0.84 9.74 20.65
N PHE A 35 -1.84 10.44 20.10
CA PHE A 35 -2.05 11.88 20.36
C PHE A 35 -3.11 12.18 21.43
N ALA A 36 -4.12 11.32 21.58
CA ALA A 36 -5.20 11.49 22.54
C ALA A 36 -5.07 10.60 23.79
N HIS A 37 -3.95 9.87 23.92
CA HIS A 37 -3.63 8.96 25.03
C HIS A 37 -4.72 7.91 25.34
N TYR A 38 -5.56 7.59 24.36
CA TYR A 38 -6.64 6.61 24.55
C TYR A 38 -6.04 5.21 24.75
N ASN A 39 -6.54 4.45 25.74
CA ASN A 39 -5.99 3.13 26.09
C ASN A 39 -6.44 2.02 25.12
N VAL A 40 -6.22 2.23 23.82
CA VAL A 40 -6.42 1.26 22.76
C VAL A 40 -5.08 0.61 22.44
N ASN A 41 -4.93 -0.67 22.78
CA ASN A 41 -3.71 -1.41 22.49
C ASN A 41 -3.63 -1.78 20.99
N VAL A 42 -3.20 -0.83 20.17
CA VAL A 42 -3.09 -0.97 18.70
C VAL A 42 -1.95 -1.91 18.26
N TYR A 43 -0.93 -2.09 19.12
CA TYR A 43 0.28 -2.86 18.82
C TYR A 43 0.12 -4.38 19.02
N SER A 44 -0.98 -4.84 19.63
CA SER A 44 -1.22 -6.25 19.91
C SER A 44 -2.67 -6.66 19.61
N GLY A 45 -3.01 -7.93 19.87
CA GLY A 45 -4.35 -8.47 19.68
C GLY A 45 -4.90 -8.24 18.26
N PHE A 46 -6.19 -7.93 18.18
CA PHE A 46 -6.93 -7.73 16.94
C PHE A 46 -6.30 -6.67 16.02
N TRP A 47 -5.96 -5.49 16.56
CA TRP A 47 -5.49 -4.34 15.78
C TRP A 47 -4.16 -4.59 15.07
N MET A 48 -3.24 -5.33 15.71
CA MET A 48 -1.99 -5.75 15.07
C MET A 48 -2.25 -6.65 13.85
N TYR A 49 -3.15 -7.64 13.96
CA TYR A 49 -3.49 -8.51 12.83
C TYR A 49 -4.25 -7.74 11.75
N PHE A 50 -5.16 -6.84 12.13
CA PHE A 50 -5.88 -5.96 11.22
C PHE A 50 -4.93 -5.10 10.37
N ALA A 51 -3.93 -4.47 10.99
CA ALA A 51 -2.89 -3.71 10.28
C ALA A 51 -2.06 -4.57 9.32
N ARG A 52 -1.64 -5.76 9.77
CA ARG A 52 -0.86 -6.70 8.95
C ARG A 52 -1.65 -7.16 7.72
N THR A 53 -2.90 -7.61 7.91
CA THR A 53 -3.80 -8.04 6.84
C THR A 53 -4.10 -6.92 5.85
N THR A 54 -4.23 -5.69 6.34
CA THR A 54 -4.36 -4.48 5.51
C THR A 54 -3.14 -4.29 4.60
N ALA A 55 -1.95 -4.30 5.19
CA ALA A 55 -0.70 -4.07 4.46
C ALA A 55 -0.42 -5.18 3.43
N THR A 56 -0.62 -6.46 3.78
CA THR A 56 -0.42 -7.58 2.86
C THR A 56 -1.39 -7.52 1.69
N THR A 57 -2.68 -7.26 1.96
CA THR A 57 -3.72 -7.14 0.93
C THR A 57 -3.42 -5.97 -0.01
N PHE A 58 -3.05 -4.81 0.53
CA PHE A 58 -2.71 -3.64 -0.27
C PHE A 58 -1.50 -3.86 -1.19
N ILE A 59 -0.39 -4.37 -0.64
CA ILE A 59 0.84 -4.64 -1.40
C ILE A 59 0.59 -5.70 -2.48
N PHE A 60 -0.14 -6.77 -2.16
CA PHE A 60 -0.52 -7.82 -3.11
C PHE A 60 -1.33 -7.25 -4.29
N LEU A 61 -2.38 -6.47 -4.00
CA LEU A 61 -3.22 -5.86 -5.02
C LEU A 61 -2.45 -4.86 -5.90
N VAL A 62 -1.48 -4.12 -5.35
CA VAL A 62 -0.57 -3.27 -6.13
C VAL A 62 0.29 -4.12 -7.08
N GLY A 63 0.83 -5.25 -6.61
CA GLY A 63 1.58 -6.20 -7.44
C GLY A 63 0.74 -6.79 -8.59
N VAL A 64 -0.46 -7.29 -8.30
CA VAL A 64 -1.39 -7.79 -9.33
C VAL A 64 -1.74 -6.69 -10.34
N SER A 65 -2.07 -5.48 -9.86
CA SER A 65 -2.36 -4.32 -10.71
C SER A 65 -1.20 -3.96 -11.64
N LEU A 66 0.03 -4.06 -11.15
CA LEU A 66 1.24 -3.81 -11.93
C LEU A 66 1.46 -4.87 -13.00
N SER A 67 1.30 -6.16 -12.65
CA SER A 67 1.43 -7.28 -13.59
C SER A 67 0.40 -7.21 -14.74
N VAL A 68 -0.85 -6.89 -14.43
CA VAL A 68 -1.91 -6.65 -15.43
C VAL A 68 -1.58 -5.43 -16.31
N SER A 69 -1.16 -4.32 -15.70
CA SER A 69 -0.75 -3.09 -16.40
C SER A 69 0.42 -3.36 -17.37
N PHE A 70 1.41 -4.15 -16.95
CA PHE A 70 2.56 -4.52 -17.77
C PHE A 70 2.17 -5.43 -18.92
N SER A 71 1.36 -6.47 -18.66
CA SER A 71 0.90 -7.42 -19.68
C SER A 71 0.13 -6.74 -20.81
N ARG A 72 -0.68 -5.71 -20.51
CA ARG A 72 -1.34 -4.87 -21.52
C ARG A 72 -0.34 -3.98 -22.26
N THR A 73 0.56 -3.30 -21.54
CA THR A 73 1.53 -2.37 -22.14
C THR A 73 2.51 -3.08 -23.08
N LYS A 74 2.91 -4.32 -22.75
CA LYS A 74 3.78 -5.17 -23.58
C LYS A 74 3.18 -5.54 -24.94
N LYS A 75 1.84 -5.62 -25.07
CA LYS A 75 1.17 -5.81 -26.36
C LYS A 75 1.23 -4.56 -27.25
N ILE A 76 1.29 -3.38 -26.65
CA ILE A 76 1.26 -2.07 -27.35
C ILE A 76 2.67 -1.62 -27.75
N TYR A 77 3.66 -1.77 -26.86
CA TYR A 77 5.04 -1.36 -27.12
C TYR A 77 5.91 -2.59 -27.43
N LYS A 78 6.21 -2.81 -28.72
CA LYS A 78 7.22 -3.80 -29.16
C LYS A 78 8.65 -3.41 -28.73
N ASP A 79 8.93 -2.11 -28.63
CA ASP A 79 10.22 -1.57 -28.19
C ASP A 79 10.44 -1.76 -26.68
N ARG A 80 11.47 -2.55 -26.35
CA ARG A 80 11.87 -2.92 -24.99
C ARG A 80 12.40 -1.74 -24.17
N ASN A 81 13.09 -0.78 -24.81
CA ASN A 81 13.69 0.37 -24.14
C ASN A 81 12.61 1.40 -23.79
N LYS A 82 11.67 1.66 -24.71
CA LYS A 82 10.48 2.50 -24.44
C LYS A 82 9.61 1.91 -23.33
N LEU A 83 9.44 0.58 -23.31
CA LEU A 83 8.73 -0.11 -22.24
C LEU A 83 9.44 0.04 -20.88
N PHE A 84 10.76 -0.18 -20.82
CA PHE A 84 11.55 0.01 -19.60
C PHE A 84 11.43 1.43 -19.05
N MET A 85 11.69 2.44 -19.88
CA MET A 85 11.67 3.85 -19.46
C MET A 85 10.30 4.31 -18.94
N LYS A 86 9.20 3.77 -19.47
CA LYS A 86 7.85 4.03 -18.96
C LYS A 86 7.65 3.52 -17.53
N TYR A 87 8.12 2.30 -17.22
CA TYR A 87 8.01 1.73 -15.87
C TYR A 87 9.04 2.34 -14.90
N PHE A 88 10.26 2.61 -15.35
CA PHE A 88 11.28 3.29 -14.56
C PHE A 88 10.81 4.68 -14.11
N ARG A 89 10.34 5.54 -15.02
CA ARG A 89 9.80 6.88 -14.68
C ARG A 89 8.57 6.80 -13.77
N ARG A 90 7.72 5.78 -13.91
CA ARG A 90 6.57 5.54 -13.03
C ARG A 90 7.02 5.17 -11.62
N GLY A 91 7.96 4.24 -11.48
CA GLY A 91 8.51 3.82 -10.19
C GLY A 91 9.25 4.96 -9.50
N LEU A 92 10.07 5.71 -10.23
CA LEU A 92 10.77 6.89 -9.73
C LEU A 92 9.78 7.97 -9.25
N LYS A 93 8.75 8.32 -10.03
CA LYS A 93 7.71 9.27 -9.59
C LYS A 93 7.03 8.84 -8.29
N VAL A 94 6.72 7.54 -8.14
CA VAL A 94 6.12 7.01 -6.91
C VAL A 94 7.11 7.06 -5.74
N PHE A 95 8.37 6.69 -5.97
CA PHE A 95 9.43 6.77 -4.95
C PHE A 95 9.69 8.21 -4.48
N SER A 96 9.72 9.18 -5.40
CA SER A 96 9.87 10.61 -5.07
C SER A 96 8.73 11.13 -4.19
N TRP A 97 7.48 10.71 -4.43
CA TRP A 97 6.38 11.02 -3.50
C TRP A 97 6.61 10.40 -2.11
N GLY A 98 7.22 9.21 -2.05
CA GLY A 98 7.67 8.62 -0.78
C GLY A 98 8.63 9.53 -0.03
N LEU A 99 9.70 9.99 -0.71
CA LEU A 99 10.70 10.88 -0.13
C LEU A 99 10.09 12.21 0.34
N ILE A 100 9.15 12.77 -0.42
CA ILE A 100 8.42 13.99 -0.01
C ILE A 100 7.64 13.74 1.29
N ILE A 101 6.93 12.61 1.42
CA ILE A 101 6.26 12.24 2.68
C ILE A 101 7.28 12.07 3.81
N THR A 102 8.43 11.44 3.58
CA THR A 102 9.50 11.32 4.60
C THR A 102 10.02 12.69 5.05
N LEU A 103 10.26 13.61 4.12
CA LEU A 103 10.72 14.96 4.44
C LEU A 103 9.66 15.76 5.22
N VAL A 104 8.41 15.75 4.76
CA VAL A 104 7.29 16.41 5.44
C VAL A 104 7.09 15.80 6.83
N THR A 105 7.00 14.48 6.95
CA THR A 105 6.85 13.83 8.27
C THR A 105 8.05 14.04 9.19
N ARG A 106 9.28 14.22 8.67
CA ARG A 106 10.43 14.59 9.51
C ARG A 106 10.32 15.99 10.10
N ILE A 107 9.73 16.93 9.35
CA ILE A 107 9.51 18.31 9.82
C ILE A 107 8.30 18.38 10.77
N PHE A 108 7.22 17.63 10.49
CA PHE A 108 5.94 17.72 11.20
C PHE A 108 5.69 16.65 12.29
N LEU A 109 6.52 15.61 12.42
CA LEU A 109 6.33 14.52 13.41
C LEU A 109 7.61 14.16 14.19
N GLY A 110 8.70 14.93 14.04
CA GLY A 110 9.92 14.78 14.82
C GLY A 110 10.48 13.35 14.80
N LYS A 111 10.38 12.64 15.93
CA LYS A 111 10.85 11.26 16.11
C LYS A 111 9.97 10.20 15.44
N ALA A 112 8.71 10.51 15.09
CA ALA A 112 7.72 9.58 14.52
C ALA A 112 7.61 9.66 12.98
N PHE A 113 8.70 10.01 12.29
CA PHE A 113 8.72 10.21 10.84
C PHE A 113 8.84 8.91 10.03
N VAL A 114 8.35 8.93 8.79
CA VAL A 114 8.27 7.73 7.94
C VAL A 114 9.60 7.49 7.23
N ILE A 115 10.53 6.74 7.85
CA ILE A 115 11.86 6.44 7.29
C ILE A 115 11.77 5.69 5.95
N PHE A 116 11.02 4.58 5.91
CA PHE A 116 10.84 3.75 4.71
C PHE A 116 9.42 3.20 4.63
N GLY A 117 8.49 4.03 4.14
CA GLY A 117 7.07 3.67 4.00
C GLY A 117 6.74 2.82 2.77
N ILE A 118 5.50 2.33 2.71
CA ILE A 118 4.94 1.51 1.60
C ILE A 118 5.15 2.19 0.22
N LEU A 119 5.17 3.52 0.16
CA LEU A 119 5.36 4.25 -1.10
C LEU A 119 6.78 4.10 -1.68
N HIS A 120 7.81 4.00 -0.83
CA HIS A 120 9.18 3.68 -1.25
C HIS A 120 9.26 2.24 -1.77
N LEU A 121 8.65 1.30 -1.01
CA LEU A 121 8.56 -0.10 -1.39
C LEU A 121 7.88 -0.27 -2.75
N ILE A 122 6.76 0.40 -3.01
CA ILE A 122 6.06 0.35 -4.30
C ILE A 122 6.92 0.97 -5.41
N GLY A 123 7.57 2.12 -5.17
CA GLY A 123 8.45 2.75 -6.15
C GLY A 123 9.58 1.84 -6.61
N ILE A 124 10.30 1.23 -5.66
CA ILE A 124 11.36 0.24 -5.91
C ILE A 124 10.78 -1.02 -6.58
N SER A 125 9.65 -1.54 -6.09
CA SER A 125 9.00 -2.72 -6.66
C SER A 125 8.57 -2.53 -8.12
N ILE A 126 8.14 -1.32 -8.51
CA ILE A 126 7.81 -1.00 -9.91
C ILE A 126 9.05 -1.04 -10.81
N ILE A 127 10.19 -0.54 -10.33
CA ILE A 127 11.46 -0.59 -11.05
C ILE A 127 11.95 -2.05 -11.17
N LEU A 128 11.95 -2.77 -10.05
CA LEU A 128 12.44 -4.15 -9.95
C LEU A 128 11.52 -5.17 -10.65
N ALA A 129 10.23 -4.88 -10.80
CA ALA A 129 9.31 -5.74 -11.52
C ALA A 129 9.73 -5.94 -13.00
N TYR A 130 10.35 -4.95 -13.65
CA TYR A 130 10.71 -5.06 -15.07
C TYR A 130 11.66 -6.23 -15.39
N PRO A 131 12.82 -6.41 -14.71
CA PRO A 131 13.65 -7.60 -14.91
C PRO A 131 12.96 -8.90 -14.48
N PHE A 132 12.26 -8.90 -13.34
CA PHE A 132 11.58 -10.10 -12.81
C PHE A 132 10.43 -10.58 -13.72
N LEU A 133 9.70 -9.70 -14.41
CA LEU A 133 8.58 -10.10 -15.29
C LEU A 133 8.98 -10.94 -16.51
N LYS A 134 10.28 -11.16 -16.77
CA LYS A 134 10.78 -12.16 -17.74
C LYS A 134 10.81 -13.58 -17.15
N LEU A 135 11.00 -13.70 -15.84
CA LEU A 135 11.33 -14.93 -15.11
C LEU A 135 10.09 -15.75 -14.70
N ARG A 136 9.06 -15.81 -15.56
CA ARG A 136 7.72 -16.44 -15.37
C ARG A 136 7.58 -17.36 -14.13
N TYR A 137 8.19 -18.55 -14.15
CA TYR A 137 8.15 -19.53 -13.06
C TYR A 137 9.30 -19.39 -12.05
N TRP A 138 10.46 -18.90 -12.48
CA TRP A 138 11.57 -18.53 -11.60
C TRP A 138 11.20 -17.46 -10.56
N ASN A 139 10.21 -16.60 -10.84
CA ASN A 139 9.62 -15.68 -9.86
C ASN A 139 8.92 -16.40 -8.70
N LEU A 140 8.33 -17.58 -8.94
CA LEU A 140 7.77 -18.40 -7.86
C LEU A 140 8.90 -18.98 -7.02
N LEU A 141 9.98 -19.47 -7.63
CA LEU A 141 11.18 -19.93 -6.90
C LEU A 141 11.80 -18.81 -6.06
N ILE A 142 12.08 -17.64 -6.64
CA ILE A 142 12.67 -16.51 -5.90
C ILE A 142 11.68 -15.98 -4.85
N GLY A 143 10.38 -15.92 -5.17
CA GLY A 143 9.34 -15.53 -4.22
C GLY A 143 9.24 -16.50 -3.03
N VAL A 144 9.23 -17.81 -3.29
CA VAL A 144 9.27 -18.85 -2.25
C VAL A 144 10.57 -18.77 -1.45
N LEU A 145 11.72 -18.49 -2.08
CA LEU A 145 13.00 -18.38 -1.39
C LEU A 145 13.07 -17.11 -0.52
N CYS A 146 12.51 -15.98 -0.98
CA CYS A 146 12.33 -14.77 -0.15
C CYS A 146 11.30 -14.97 0.98
N ILE A 147 10.20 -15.69 0.72
CA ILE A 147 9.23 -16.06 1.76
C ILE A 147 9.85 -17.02 2.77
N PHE A 148 10.66 -17.99 2.33
CA PHE A 148 11.35 -18.95 3.19
C PHE A 148 12.43 -18.26 4.02
N LEU A 149 13.24 -17.38 3.43
CA LEU A 149 14.20 -16.54 4.15
C LEU A 149 13.48 -15.64 5.18
N GLY A 150 12.39 -14.99 4.76
CA GLY A 150 11.54 -14.19 5.63
C GLY A 150 10.82 -15.00 6.72
N ALA A 151 10.45 -16.25 6.46
CA ALA A 151 9.78 -17.16 7.39
C ALA A 151 10.77 -17.82 8.36
N TYR A 152 12.00 -18.07 7.92
CA TYR A 152 13.13 -18.45 8.75
C TYR A 152 13.45 -17.33 9.75
N LEU A 153 13.54 -16.09 9.27
CA LEU A 153 13.62 -14.86 10.09
C LEU A 153 12.38 -14.65 10.99
N LYS A 154 11.19 -15.10 10.56
CA LYS A 154 9.91 -15.00 11.27
C LYS A 154 9.51 -16.29 12.02
N SER A 155 10.43 -17.23 12.22
CA SER A 155 10.18 -18.46 13.00
C SER A 155 9.78 -18.17 14.46
N ARG A 156 9.96 -16.92 14.90
CA ARG A 156 9.32 -16.30 16.07
C ARG A 156 7.85 -15.88 15.76
N ARG A 157 6.98 -16.88 15.56
CA ARG A 157 5.49 -16.91 15.56
C ARG A 157 4.68 -16.63 14.26
N PHE A 158 3.76 -17.58 14.00
CA PHE A 158 2.65 -17.63 13.02
C PHE A 158 1.31 -17.23 13.71
N GLN A 159 0.08 -17.22 13.13
CA GLN A 159 -0.60 -18.00 12.06
C GLN A 159 -1.84 -17.21 11.50
N LEU A 160 -2.61 -17.74 10.52
CA LEU A 160 -3.71 -17.04 9.78
C LEU A 160 -4.89 -17.96 9.39
N VAL A 161 -6.14 -17.42 9.26
CA VAL A 161 -7.36 -17.82 8.46
C VAL A 161 -8.64 -17.11 9.01
N ASP A 162 -9.84 -17.03 8.37
CA ASP A 162 -10.25 -16.36 7.09
C ASP A 162 -11.83 -16.19 6.99
N LEU A 163 -12.31 -15.53 5.91
CA LEU A 163 -13.65 -15.52 5.23
C LEU A 163 -14.97 -14.87 5.78
N SER A 164 -15.31 -13.72 5.15
CA SER A 164 -16.58 -13.30 4.48
C SER A 164 -17.95 -13.07 5.18
N PHE A 165 -18.54 -11.85 5.03
CA PHE A 165 -19.86 -11.61 4.37
C PHE A 165 -20.23 -10.10 4.10
N PHE A 166 -21.15 -9.87 3.14
CA PHE A 166 -21.96 -8.65 2.84
C PHE A 166 -21.37 -7.33 2.24
N SER A 167 -22.29 -6.39 1.93
CA SER A 167 -22.28 -5.54 0.71
C SER A 167 -22.27 -4.02 0.95
N GLY A 168 -21.58 -3.27 0.07
CA GLY A 168 -21.60 -1.80 0.01
C GLY A 168 -21.01 -1.21 -1.29
N ILE A 169 -21.03 -2.00 -2.38
CA ILE A 169 -20.01 -2.04 -3.45
C ILE A 169 -19.65 -0.70 -4.14
N LYS A 170 -20.59 0.25 -4.28
CA LYS A 170 -20.40 1.46 -5.11
C LYS A 170 -19.36 2.45 -4.56
N VAL A 171 -19.29 2.65 -3.24
CA VAL A 171 -18.34 3.62 -2.62
C VAL A 171 -16.91 3.08 -2.63
N PHE A 172 -16.73 1.79 -2.31
CA PHE A 172 -15.42 1.12 -2.31
C PHE A 172 -14.75 1.14 -3.69
N CYS A 173 -15.52 0.89 -4.76
CA CYS A 173 -15.01 0.97 -6.14
C CYS A 173 -14.53 2.38 -6.56
N PHE A 174 -15.02 3.46 -5.94
CA PHE A 174 -14.52 4.81 -6.19
C PHE A 174 -13.18 5.06 -5.49
N LEU A 175 -13.11 4.73 -4.19
CA LEU A 175 -11.90 4.90 -3.38
C LEU A 175 -10.70 4.11 -3.94
N GLY A 176 -10.94 2.89 -4.44
CA GLY A 176 -9.91 2.08 -5.11
C GLY A 176 -9.30 2.73 -6.35
N LYS A 177 -10.07 3.56 -7.08
CA LYS A 177 -9.61 4.22 -8.31
C LYS A 177 -8.69 5.41 -8.05
N HIS A 178 -8.91 6.15 -6.95
CA HIS A 178 -8.11 7.30 -6.52
C HIS A 178 -7.13 6.98 -5.38
N SER A 179 -6.82 5.69 -5.19
CA SER A 179 -6.11 5.15 -4.03
C SER A 179 -4.82 5.85 -3.64
N LEU A 180 -4.04 6.35 -4.62
CA LEU A 180 -2.77 7.02 -4.37
C LEU A 180 -2.97 8.36 -3.64
N LEU A 181 -4.01 9.11 -4.01
CA LEU A 181 -4.28 10.46 -3.49
C LEU A 181 -4.82 10.36 -2.05
N ILE A 182 -5.74 9.42 -1.82
CA ILE A 182 -6.26 9.09 -0.49
C ILE A 182 -5.13 8.60 0.43
N TYR A 183 -4.26 7.70 -0.06
CA TYR A 183 -3.07 7.26 0.69
C TYR A 183 -2.20 8.44 1.12
N LEU A 184 -1.97 9.42 0.24
CA LEU A 184 -1.08 10.55 0.50
C LEU A 184 -1.69 11.57 1.49
N LEU A 185 -3.01 11.77 1.46
CA LEU A 185 -3.69 12.79 2.27
C LEU A 185 -4.28 12.27 3.59
N HIS A 186 -4.54 10.96 3.76
CA HIS A 186 -5.27 10.49 4.94
C HIS A 186 -4.56 10.86 6.26
N GLN A 187 -3.25 10.63 6.36
CA GLN A 187 -2.50 10.85 7.61
C GLN A 187 -2.44 12.34 7.98
N PRO A 188 -2.06 13.27 7.07
CA PRO A 188 -2.12 14.70 7.35
C PRO A 188 -3.54 15.21 7.68
N VAL A 189 -4.58 14.73 6.97
CA VAL A 189 -5.96 15.17 7.20
C VAL A 189 -6.50 14.67 8.55
N ILE A 190 -6.23 13.42 8.94
CA ILE A 190 -6.64 12.90 10.25
C ILE A 190 -5.96 13.69 11.37
N ILE A 191 -4.65 13.99 11.24
CA ILE A 191 -3.92 14.80 12.24
C ILE A 191 -4.51 16.21 12.32
N ALA A 192 -4.76 16.87 11.18
CA ALA A 192 -5.35 18.22 11.14
C ALA A 192 -6.76 18.26 11.76
N VAL A 193 -7.60 17.25 11.51
CA VAL A 193 -8.95 17.16 12.10
C VAL A 193 -8.88 16.91 13.61
N LEU A 194 -8.01 16.00 14.09
CA LEU A 194 -7.85 15.75 15.52
C LEU A 194 -7.29 16.97 16.28
N PHE A 195 -6.45 17.76 15.62
CA PHE A 195 -5.95 19.04 16.14
C PHE A 195 -7.06 20.11 16.18
N LEU A 196 -7.82 20.30 15.10
CA LEU A 196 -8.94 21.25 15.05
C LEU A 196 -10.06 20.93 16.06
N LEU A 197 -10.25 19.65 16.39
CA LEU A 197 -11.19 19.22 17.43
C LEU A 197 -10.65 19.36 18.87
N GLY A 198 -9.40 19.80 19.05
CA GLY A 198 -8.76 19.93 20.37
C GLY A 198 -8.45 18.60 21.06
N ILE A 199 -8.54 17.48 20.34
CA ILE A 199 -8.35 16.11 20.88
C ILE A 199 -6.87 15.72 20.89
N ALA A 200 -6.07 16.26 19.96
CA ALA A 200 -4.62 16.04 19.89
C ALA A 200 -3.84 17.10 20.67
N ASN A 201 -2.99 16.67 21.61
CA ASN A 201 -2.20 17.57 22.45
C ASN A 201 -0.76 17.73 21.89
N MET A 202 -0.30 18.97 21.69
CA MET A 202 0.96 19.27 20.97
C MET A 202 2.25 19.10 21.80
N ASN A 203 2.16 18.72 23.08
CA ASN A 203 3.31 18.54 23.98
C ASN A 203 4.20 17.31 23.65
N LEU A 204 4.14 16.81 22.42
CA LEU A 204 4.86 15.65 21.88
C LEU A 204 5.83 16.02 20.73
N PHE A 205 6.00 17.31 20.45
CA PHE A 205 6.96 17.86 19.50
C PHE A 205 8.35 18.07 20.13
#